data_AF-A0A401ZKG9-F1
#
_entry.id   AF-A0A401ZKG9-F1
#
_cell.length_a   1.000
_cell.length_b   1.000
_cell.length_c   1.000
_cell.angle_alpha   90.00
_cell.angle_beta   90.00
_cell.angle_gamma   90.00
#
_symmetry.space_group_name_H-M   'P 1'
#
loop_
_entity.id
_entity.type
_entity.pdbx_description
1 polymer ?
#
loop_
_entity_poly.entity_id
_entity_poly.type
_entity_poly.pdbx_seq_one_letter_code
_entity_poly.pdbx_strand_id
1 'polypeptide(L)'
;MALFDDTLIEEITTLITQRHRTLEDALGISSRPRLGDEASPLRRDLWLLIGIANGEFRRSDEQTVQQAEQALARVQNLLLGNALHSRTLLPDHFWRSDIGVLLSRVRWWISSDELITISNAAALAFGSNTQANRMRVVRAIDNGFLESFPDPSVANPQQNKRVLRPQVERLRDQRSLPDIG
;
A
#
# COMPACT_ATOMS: atom_id res chain seq x y z
N MET A 1 12.30 19.82 9.76
CA MET A 1 13.07 18.93 8.87
C MET A 1 12.08 18.03 8.16
N ALA A 2 12.23 17.87 6.85
CA ALA A 2 11.46 16.88 6.09
C ALA A 2 11.77 15.48 6.64
N LEU A 3 10.76 14.62 6.72
CA LEU A 3 10.92 13.27 7.26
C LEU A 3 11.48 12.31 6.20
N PHE A 4 11.27 12.65 4.92
CA PHE A 4 11.80 11.95 3.75
C PHE A 4 12.40 12.98 2.77
N ASP A 5 13.47 12.59 2.07
CA ASP A 5 14.22 13.44 1.15
C ASP A 5 14.66 12.68 -0.12
N ASP A 6 15.46 13.35 -0.96
CA ASP A 6 16.01 12.80 -2.20
C ASP A 6 16.82 11.51 -2.00
N THR A 7 17.38 11.27 -0.82
CA THR A 7 18.14 10.04 -0.51
C THR A 7 17.24 8.82 -0.64
N LEU A 8 15.99 8.92 -0.17
CA LEU A 8 15.01 7.83 -0.26
C LEU A 8 14.56 7.60 -1.71
N ILE A 9 14.51 8.66 -2.53
CA ILE A 9 14.21 8.55 -3.96
C ILE A 9 15.29 7.72 -4.66
N GLU A 10 16.56 8.03 -4.39
CA GLU A 10 17.69 7.30 -4.96
C GLU A 10 17.74 5.85 -4.48
N GLU A 11 17.42 5.59 -3.21
CA GLU A 11 17.32 4.24 -2.65
C GLU A 11 16.24 3.42 -3.37
N ILE A 12 15.01 3.96 -3.47
CA ILE A 12 13.90 3.28 -4.16
C ILE A 12 14.22 3.04 -5.63
N THR A 13 14.81 4.03 -6.30
CA THR A 13 15.20 3.92 -7.72
C THR A 13 16.27 2.85 -7.90
N THR A 14 17.24 2.77 -6.99
CA THR A 14 18.29 1.74 -6.98
C THR A 14 17.70 0.35 -6.80
N LEU A 15 16.78 0.17 -5.84
CA LEU A 15 16.11 -1.11 -5.59
C LEU A 15 15.31 -1.59 -6.81
N ILE A 16 14.54 -0.69 -7.44
CA ILE A 16 13.75 -1.01 -8.64
C ILE A 16 14.69 -1.37 -9.79
N THR A 17 15.76 -0.59 -10.00
CA THR A 17 16.73 -0.85 -11.06
C THR A 17 17.44 -2.19 -10.87
N GLN A 18 17.87 -2.50 -9.64
CA GLN A 18 18.50 -3.77 -9.32
C GLN A 18 17.56 -4.95 -9.58
N ARG A 19 16.30 -4.83 -9.18
CA ARG A 19 15.28 -5.86 -9.44
C ARG A 19 15.09 -6.10 -10.94
N HIS A 20 14.97 -5.04 -11.73
CA HIS A 20 14.82 -5.16 -13.18
C HIS A 20 16.04 -5.82 -13.81
N ARG A 21 17.26 -5.46 -13.39
CA ARG A 21 18.49 -6.12 -13.87
C ARG A 21 18.49 -7.62 -13.59
N THR A 22 18.13 -8.03 -12.37
CA THR A 22 18.03 -9.46 -12.03
C THR A 22 17.04 -10.21 -12.94
N LEU A 23 15.93 -9.56 -13.31
CA LEU A 23 14.95 -10.13 -14.23
C LEU A 23 15.48 -10.18 -15.67
N GLU A 24 16.12 -9.12 -16.14
CA GLU A 24 16.75 -9.06 -17.47
C GLU A 24 17.83 -10.15 -17.61
N ASP A 25 18.70 -10.29 -16.61
CA ASP A 25 19.73 -11.33 -16.55
C ASP A 25 19.13 -12.73 -16.61
N ALA A 26 18.06 -13.00 -15.83
CA ALA A 26 17.38 -14.28 -15.83
C ALA A 26 16.69 -14.61 -17.17
N LEU A 27 16.27 -13.58 -17.92
CA LEU A 27 15.67 -13.70 -19.25
C LEU A 27 16.71 -13.72 -20.38
N GLY A 28 18.00 -13.56 -20.07
CA GLY A 28 19.07 -13.47 -21.07
C GLY A 28 19.02 -12.18 -21.91
N ILE A 29 18.35 -11.14 -21.42
CA ILE A 29 18.24 -9.84 -22.10
C ILE A 29 19.38 -8.96 -21.61
N SER A 30 20.36 -8.69 -22.47
CA SER A 30 21.43 -7.73 -22.16
C SER A 30 21.00 -6.30 -22.51
N SER A 31 20.23 -5.67 -21.63
CA SER A 31 19.95 -4.23 -21.73
C SER A 31 21.13 -3.42 -21.20
N ARG A 32 21.55 -2.38 -21.93
CA ARG A 32 22.50 -1.40 -21.38
C ARG A 32 21.80 -0.59 -20.28
N PRO A 33 22.46 -0.31 -19.14
CA PRO A 33 21.89 0.53 -18.11
C PRO A 33 21.63 1.92 -18.68
N ARG A 34 20.36 2.32 -18.76
CA ARG A 34 19.99 3.72 -18.89
C ARG A 34 20.13 4.33 -17.50
N LEU A 35 21.08 5.24 -17.34
CA LEU A 35 21.14 6.08 -16.14
C LEU A 35 19.80 6.79 -15.99
N GLY A 36 19.24 6.75 -14.77
CA GLY A 36 17.95 7.33 -14.47
C GLY A 36 17.93 8.80 -14.89
N ASP A 37 17.02 9.14 -15.79
CA ASP A 37 16.78 10.53 -16.16
C ASP A 37 16.17 11.25 -14.95
N GLU A 38 16.72 12.41 -14.57
CA GLU A 38 16.15 13.25 -13.50
C GLU A 38 14.69 13.63 -13.84
N ALA A 39 14.32 13.62 -15.12
CA ALA A 39 12.96 13.83 -15.59
C ALA A 39 12.07 12.58 -15.58
N SER A 40 12.53 11.43 -15.04
CA SER A 40 11.80 10.16 -15.13
C SER A 40 10.42 10.23 -14.44
N PRO A 41 9.40 9.52 -14.98
CA PRO A 41 8.07 9.47 -14.36
C PRO A 41 8.09 8.93 -12.92
N LEU A 42 8.98 7.96 -12.63
CA LEU A 42 9.15 7.40 -11.29
C LEU A 42 9.62 8.48 -10.30
N ARG A 43 10.60 9.31 -10.68
CA ARG A 43 11.12 10.36 -9.80
C ARG A 43 10.04 11.39 -9.47
N ARG A 44 9.20 11.77 -10.45
CA ARG A 44 8.05 12.65 -10.23
C ARG A 44 7.01 12.05 -9.29
N ASP A 45 6.70 10.76 -9.47
CA ASP A 45 5.80 10.03 -8.58
C ASP A 45 6.34 10.01 -7.15
N LEU A 46 7.63 9.69 -6.96
CA LEU A 46 8.26 9.65 -5.64
C LEU A 46 8.30 11.02 -4.96
N TRP A 47 8.58 12.08 -5.71
CA TRP A 47 8.52 13.45 -5.20
C TRP A 47 7.12 13.83 -4.69
N LEU A 48 6.08 13.51 -5.46
CA LEU A 48 4.69 13.73 -5.05
C LEU A 48 4.36 12.96 -3.75
N LEU A 49 4.72 11.68 -3.69
CA LEU A 49 4.48 10.83 -2.53
C LEU A 49 5.22 11.32 -1.27
N ILE A 50 6.48 11.75 -1.42
CA ILE A 50 7.28 12.31 -0.33
C ILE A 50 6.66 13.60 0.20
N GLY A 51 6.28 14.54 -0.69
CA GLY A 51 5.65 15.78 -0.26
C GLY A 51 4.33 15.53 0.48
N ILE A 52 3.53 14.56 0.03
CA ILE A 52 2.30 14.14 0.74
C ILE A 52 2.66 13.60 2.14
N ALA A 53 3.63 12.70 2.24
CA ALA A 53 4.00 12.08 3.51
C ALA A 53 4.68 13.05 4.51
N ASN A 54 5.33 14.09 4.00
CA ASN A 54 5.87 15.22 4.75
C ASN A 54 4.78 16.22 5.18
N GLY A 55 3.56 16.11 4.65
CA GLY A 55 2.43 16.99 4.99
C GLY A 55 2.38 18.29 4.21
N GLU A 56 3.08 18.39 3.07
CA GLU A 56 3.13 19.57 2.22
C GLU A 56 1.82 19.78 1.43
N PHE A 57 1.07 18.70 1.22
CA PHE A 57 -0.19 18.71 0.48
C PHE A 57 -1.40 18.61 1.43
N ARG A 58 -2.40 19.46 1.18
CA ARG A 58 -3.72 19.35 1.80
C ARG A 58 -4.65 18.55 0.90
N ARG A 59 -5.44 17.67 1.50
CA ARG A 59 -6.49 16.89 0.82
C ARG A 59 -7.71 17.77 0.52
N SER A 60 -7.55 18.73 -0.39
CA SER A 60 -8.63 19.62 -0.83
C SER A 60 -8.99 19.46 -2.29
N ASP A 61 -8.10 18.88 -3.08
CA ASP A 61 -8.26 18.69 -4.52
C ASP A 61 -8.35 17.20 -4.85
N GLU A 62 -9.49 16.79 -5.41
CA GLU A 62 -9.77 15.42 -5.82
C GLU A 62 -8.80 14.96 -6.92
N GLN A 63 -8.37 15.89 -7.80
CA GLN A 63 -7.40 15.58 -8.84
C GLN A 63 -6.04 15.22 -8.23
N THR A 64 -5.59 15.94 -7.20
CA THR A 64 -4.36 15.62 -6.47
C THR A 64 -4.46 14.25 -5.78
N VAL A 65 -5.63 13.91 -5.20
CA VAL A 65 -5.86 12.57 -4.62
C VAL A 65 -5.75 11.48 -5.66
N GLN A 66 -6.39 11.65 -6.82
CA GLN A 66 -6.33 10.68 -7.91
C GLN A 66 -4.90 10.51 -8.45
N GLN A 67 -4.14 11.61 -8.58
CA GLN A 67 -2.73 11.54 -9.00
C GLN A 67 -1.88 10.79 -7.98
N ALA A 68 -2.08 11.05 -6.69
CA ALA A 68 -1.38 10.35 -5.61
C ALA A 68 -1.71 8.85 -5.59
N GLU A 69 -2.98 8.48 -5.80
CA GLU A 69 -3.40 7.08 -5.92
C GLU A 69 -2.69 6.36 -7.07
N GLN A 70 -2.65 6.99 -8.24
CA GLN A 70 -1.99 6.42 -9.41
C GLN A 70 -0.47 6.31 -9.20
N ALA A 71 0.16 7.33 -8.62
CA ALA A 71 1.59 7.31 -8.29
C ALA A 71 1.90 6.19 -7.28
N LEU A 72 1.09 6.08 -6.21
CA LEU A 72 1.25 5.04 -5.21
C LEU A 72 1.11 3.64 -5.82
N ALA A 73 0.09 3.42 -6.65
CA ALA A 73 -0.13 2.15 -7.32
C ALA A 73 1.04 1.78 -8.26
N ARG A 74 1.57 2.76 -9.03
CA ARG A 74 2.74 2.54 -9.90
C ARG A 74 3.97 2.16 -9.10
N VAL A 75 4.29 2.90 -8.04
CA VAL A 75 5.46 2.62 -7.18
C VAL A 75 5.33 1.26 -6.52
N GLN A 76 4.16 0.91 -5.99
CA GLN A 76 3.91 -0.42 -5.41
C GLN A 76 4.05 -1.54 -6.43
N ASN A 77 3.53 -1.36 -7.65
CA ASN A 77 3.67 -2.35 -8.72
C ASN A 77 5.14 -2.55 -9.15
N LEU A 78 5.93 -1.48 -9.21
CA LEU A 78 7.36 -1.59 -9.53
C LEU A 78 8.14 -2.29 -8.41
N LEU A 79 7.86 -1.94 -7.15
CA LEU A 79 8.54 -2.52 -5.99
C LEU A 79 8.15 -3.98 -5.73
N LEU A 80 6.87 -4.32 -5.90
CA LEU A 80 6.28 -5.55 -5.35
C LEU A 80 5.59 -6.41 -6.41
N GLY A 81 5.26 -5.84 -7.56
CA GLY A 81 4.51 -6.53 -8.62
C GLY A 81 5.26 -7.75 -9.12
N ASN A 82 4.57 -8.85 -9.36
CA ASN A 82 5.13 -10.07 -9.94
C ASN A 82 4.38 -10.41 -11.22
N ALA A 83 4.97 -11.27 -12.06
CA ALA A 83 4.40 -11.63 -13.37
C ALA A 83 2.98 -12.25 -13.26
N LEU A 84 2.68 -12.91 -12.14
CA LEU A 84 1.37 -13.52 -11.88
C LEU A 84 0.34 -12.52 -11.35
N HIS A 85 0.74 -11.25 -11.14
CA HIS A 85 -0.07 -10.24 -10.46
C HIS A 85 -0.63 -10.74 -9.11
N SER A 86 0.07 -11.71 -8.49
CA SER A 86 -0.35 -12.32 -7.24
C SER A 86 -0.13 -11.31 -6.11
N ARG A 87 -1.09 -11.24 -5.19
CA ARG A 87 -0.97 -10.36 -4.02
C ARG A 87 0.01 -10.97 -3.03
N THR A 88 1.24 -10.44 -3.00
CA THR A 88 2.21 -10.80 -1.97
C THR A 88 1.88 -10.03 -0.70
N LEU A 89 1.68 -10.74 0.41
CA LEU A 89 1.56 -10.12 1.71
C LEU A 89 2.90 -9.50 2.11
N LEU A 90 2.86 -8.21 2.45
CA LEU A 90 4.02 -7.49 2.93
C LEU A 90 4.30 -7.87 4.38
N PRO A 91 5.53 -8.31 4.70
CA PRO A 91 5.87 -8.70 6.06
C PRO A 91 5.90 -7.47 6.99
N ASP A 92 5.66 -7.67 8.29
CA ASP A 92 5.58 -6.58 9.27
C ASP A 92 6.86 -5.72 9.33
N HIS A 93 8.04 -6.29 9.02
CA HIS A 93 9.30 -5.54 9.00
C HIS A 93 9.39 -4.55 7.83
N PHE A 94 8.73 -4.83 6.70
CA PHE A 94 8.69 -3.91 5.56
C PHE A 94 8.03 -2.60 5.97
N TRP A 95 6.94 -2.68 6.72
CA TRP A 95 6.19 -1.51 7.21
C TRP A 95 6.96 -0.65 8.23
N ARG A 96 8.09 -1.15 8.75
CA ARG A 96 8.99 -0.40 9.63
C ARG A 96 10.15 0.26 8.89
N SER A 97 10.36 -0.07 7.61
CA SER A 97 11.34 0.61 6.76
C SER A 97 10.84 2.00 6.36
N ASP A 98 11.74 2.90 5.98
CA ASP A 98 11.39 4.25 5.53
C ASP A 98 10.44 4.22 4.32
N ILE A 99 10.63 3.27 3.40
CA ILE A 99 9.72 3.03 2.28
C ILE A 99 8.33 2.60 2.79
N GLY A 100 8.27 1.68 3.74
CA GLY A 100 7.00 1.24 4.34
C GLY A 100 6.26 2.38 5.05
N VAL A 101 7.00 3.22 5.79
CA VAL A 101 6.44 4.40 6.48
C VAL A 101 5.97 5.44 5.46
N LEU A 102 6.72 5.70 4.39
CA LEU A 102 6.29 6.56 3.27
C LEU A 102 4.97 6.07 2.68
N LEU A 103 4.91 4.80 2.24
CA LEU A 103 3.72 4.24 1.60
C LEU A 103 2.50 4.24 2.54
N SER A 104 2.71 3.93 3.83
CA SER A 104 1.62 3.98 4.81
C SER A 104 1.08 5.39 5.00
N ARG A 105 1.94 6.41 5.16
CA ARG A 105 1.51 7.81 5.30
C ARG A 105 0.73 8.31 4.09
N VAL A 106 1.20 8.01 2.88
CA VAL A 106 0.46 8.38 1.67
C VAL A 106 -0.88 7.65 1.61
N ARG A 107 -0.92 6.34 1.91
CA ARG A 107 -2.17 5.58 1.91
C ARG A 107 -3.17 6.15 2.92
N TRP A 108 -2.71 6.58 4.08
CA TRP A 108 -3.53 7.26 5.08
C TRP A 108 -4.07 8.60 4.59
N TRP A 109 -3.25 9.38 3.90
CA TRP A 109 -3.66 10.65 3.33
C TRP A 109 -4.71 10.45 2.24
N ILE A 110 -4.57 9.44 1.39
CA ILE A 110 -5.53 9.09 0.32
C ILE A 110 -6.86 8.62 0.93
N SER A 111 -6.80 7.59 1.78
CA SER A 111 -7.95 6.83 2.24
C SER A 111 -8.40 7.23 3.65
N SER A 112 -8.17 8.49 4.05
CA SER A 112 -8.37 8.96 5.43
C SER A 112 -9.76 8.62 5.99
N ASP A 113 -10.79 8.67 5.14
CA ASP A 113 -12.19 8.49 5.54
C ASP A 113 -12.66 7.04 5.39
N GLU A 114 -11.87 6.20 4.72
CA GLU A 114 -12.23 4.84 4.36
C GLU A 114 -11.49 3.77 5.17
N LEU A 115 -10.37 4.13 5.82
CA LEU A 115 -9.63 3.22 6.67
C LEU A 115 -10.36 3.00 7.99
N ILE A 116 -10.70 1.74 8.29
CA ILE A 116 -11.40 1.34 9.51
C ILE A 116 -10.60 0.34 10.33
N THR A 117 -10.82 0.33 11.65
CA THR A 117 -10.21 -0.63 12.57
C THR A 117 -10.73 -2.05 12.30
N ILE A 118 -9.99 -3.07 12.74
CA ILE A 118 -10.44 -4.47 12.69
C ILE A 118 -11.76 -4.68 13.44
N SER A 119 -11.95 -3.97 14.55
CA SER A 119 -13.20 -3.98 15.34
C SER A 119 -14.39 -3.45 14.53
N ASN A 120 -14.20 -2.33 13.82
CA ASN A 120 -15.24 -1.74 12.97
C ASN A 120 -15.50 -2.61 11.74
N ALA A 121 -14.44 -3.18 11.16
CA ALA A 121 -14.57 -4.11 10.04
C ALA A 121 -15.37 -5.37 10.43
N ALA A 122 -15.14 -5.90 11.63
CA ALA A 122 -15.88 -7.04 12.15
C ALA A 122 -17.37 -6.72 12.34
N ALA A 123 -17.69 -5.54 12.91
CA ALA A 123 -19.07 -5.09 13.04
C ALA A 123 -19.73 -4.87 11.66
N LEU A 124 -19.01 -4.30 10.70
CA LEU A 124 -19.51 -4.02 9.36
C LEU A 124 -19.76 -5.30 8.54
N ALA A 125 -18.82 -6.25 8.57
CA ALA A 125 -18.92 -7.48 7.79
C ALA A 125 -19.83 -8.55 8.42
N PHE A 126 -19.95 -8.57 9.75
CA PHE A 126 -20.59 -9.67 10.48
C PHE A 126 -21.68 -9.21 11.46
N GLY A 127 -22.07 -7.94 11.42
CA GLY A 127 -23.12 -7.36 12.26
C GLY A 127 -22.75 -7.15 13.73
N SER A 128 -21.60 -7.66 14.20
CA SER A 128 -21.16 -7.51 15.60
C SER A 128 -19.65 -7.63 15.78
N ASN A 129 -19.12 -6.86 16.74
CA ASN A 129 -17.70 -6.86 17.12
C ASN A 129 -17.39 -7.94 18.18
N THR A 130 -17.49 -9.21 17.81
CA THR A 130 -17.05 -10.34 18.65
C THR A 130 -15.60 -10.71 18.38
N GLN A 131 -14.93 -11.39 19.33
CA GLN A 131 -13.57 -11.90 19.12
C GLN A 131 -13.50 -12.86 17.92
N ALA A 132 -14.50 -13.73 17.75
CA ALA A 132 -14.59 -14.63 16.61
C ALA A 132 -14.66 -13.86 15.28
N ASN A 133 -15.47 -12.80 15.20
CA ASN A 133 -15.59 -11.99 14.00
C ASN A 133 -14.31 -11.20 13.70
N ARG A 134 -13.63 -10.65 14.72
CA ARG A 134 -12.31 -10.03 14.53
C ARG A 134 -11.28 -11.03 13.98
N MET A 135 -11.28 -12.27 14.48
CA MET A 135 -10.39 -13.32 13.99
C MET A 135 -10.69 -13.70 12.53
N ARG A 136 -11.97 -13.65 12.10
CA ARG A 136 -12.34 -13.85 10.69
C ARG A 136 -11.81 -12.74 9.79
N VAL A 137 -11.81 -11.48 10.25
CA VAL A 137 -11.19 -10.36 9.52
C VAL A 137 -9.68 -10.57 9.41
N VAL A 138 -9.00 -10.95 10.50
CA VAL A 138 -7.56 -11.24 10.48
C VAL A 138 -7.23 -12.34 9.48
N ARG A 139 -7.97 -13.45 9.48
CA ARG A 139 -7.80 -14.52 8.47
C ARG A 139 -8.05 -14.04 7.04
N ALA A 140 -8.99 -13.12 6.82
CA ALA A 140 -9.22 -12.55 5.50
C ALA A 140 -8.04 -11.68 5.03
N ILE A 141 -7.35 -11.01 5.96
CA ILE A 141 -6.09 -10.32 5.69
C ILE A 141 -4.99 -11.34 5.38
N ASP A 142 -4.82 -12.36 6.23
CA ASP A 142 -3.78 -13.39 6.08
C ASP A 142 -3.95 -14.22 4.80
N ASN A 143 -5.16 -14.31 4.26
CA ASN A 143 -5.47 -14.97 2.99
C ASN A 143 -5.46 -14.00 1.78
N GLY A 144 -5.15 -12.72 1.98
CA GLY A 144 -5.05 -11.72 0.90
C GLY A 144 -6.39 -11.18 0.36
N PHE A 145 -7.52 -11.54 0.98
CA PHE A 145 -8.83 -11.01 0.63
C PHE A 145 -9.00 -9.54 1.03
N LEU A 146 -8.39 -9.15 2.15
CA LEU A 146 -8.34 -7.77 2.62
C LEU A 146 -6.89 -7.28 2.64
N GLU A 147 -6.67 -6.07 2.13
CA GLU A 147 -5.41 -5.37 2.34
C GLU A 147 -5.43 -4.70 3.71
N SER A 148 -4.29 -4.74 4.40
CA SER A 148 -4.12 -4.05 5.68
C SER A 148 -2.95 -3.07 5.65
N PHE A 149 -3.16 -1.91 6.24
CA PHE A 149 -2.16 -0.85 6.35
C PHE A 149 -1.95 -0.48 7.82
N PRO A 150 -0.70 -0.22 8.25
CA PRO A 150 -0.44 0.25 9.61
C PRO A 150 -0.87 1.71 9.77
N ASP A 151 -1.42 2.03 10.94
CA ASP A 151 -1.69 3.39 11.41
C ASP A 151 -0.41 4.01 11.99
N PRO A 152 0.18 5.02 11.35
CA PRO A 152 1.40 5.64 11.86
C PRO A 152 1.18 6.42 13.16
N SER A 153 -0.08 6.73 13.52
CA SER A 153 -0.41 7.41 14.77
C SER A 153 -0.55 6.47 15.97
N VAL A 154 -0.64 5.15 15.73
CA VAL A 154 -0.82 4.15 16.79
C VAL A 154 0.47 3.32 16.94
N ALA A 155 1.13 3.49 18.08
CA ALA A 155 2.39 2.81 18.38
C ALA A 155 2.24 1.28 18.54
N ASN A 156 1.09 0.80 19.00
CA ASN A 156 0.87 -0.63 19.24
C ASN A 156 0.63 -1.39 17.92
N PRO A 157 1.53 -2.30 17.50
CA PRO A 157 1.41 -3.05 16.24
C PRO A 157 0.18 -3.96 16.16
N GLN A 158 -0.37 -4.37 17.30
CA GLN A 158 -1.58 -5.21 17.33
C GLN A 158 -2.85 -4.39 17.07
N GLN A 159 -2.80 -3.09 17.32
CA GLN A 159 -3.95 -2.18 17.23
C GLN A 159 -3.84 -1.19 16.07
N ASN A 160 -2.67 -1.06 15.44
CA ASN A 160 -2.46 -0.11 14.36
C ASN A 160 -2.95 -0.62 13.00
N LYS A 161 -3.33 -1.90 12.86
CA LYS A 161 -3.84 -2.41 11.58
C LYS A 161 -5.18 -1.77 11.22
N ARG A 162 -5.28 -1.28 9.98
CA ARG A 162 -6.51 -0.80 9.34
C ARG A 162 -6.76 -1.55 8.05
N VAL A 163 -8.03 -1.62 7.66
CA VAL A 163 -8.48 -2.16 6.38
C VAL A 163 -9.37 -1.14 5.68
N LEU A 164 -9.50 -1.25 4.37
CA LEU A 164 -10.36 -0.37 3.57
C LEU A 164 -11.84 -0.77 3.73
N ARG A 165 -12.69 0.18 4.13
CA ARG A 165 -14.15 -0.02 4.23
C ARG A 165 -14.76 -0.62 2.96
N PRO A 166 -14.45 -0.14 1.73
CA PRO A 166 -15.00 -0.74 0.51
C PRO A 166 -14.60 -2.21 0.29
N GLN A 167 -13.46 -2.67 0.82
CA GLN A 167 -13.08 -4.09 0.76
C GLN A 167 -13.89 -4.93 1.73
N VAL A 168 -14.16 -4.39 2.92
CA VAL A 168 -14.97 -5.05 3.95
C VAL A 168 -16.44 -5.16 3.53
N GLU A 169 -16.97 -4.13 2.88
CA GLU A 169 -18.33 -4.15 2.31
C GLU A 169 -18.45 -5.22 1.22
N ARG A 170 -17.49 -5.31 0.30
CA ARG A 170 -17.45 -6.40 -0.70
C ARG A 170 -17.35 -7.78 -0.06
N LEU A 171 -16.54 -7.93 0.99
CA LEU A 171 -16.44 -9.18 1.74
C LEU A 171 -17.77 -9.58 2.38
N ARG A 172 -18.53 -8.61 2.90
CA ARG A 172 -19.88 -8.84 3.43
C ARG A 172 -20.81 -9.32 2.32
N ASP A 173 -20.85 -8.60 1.21
CA ASP A 173 -21.81 -8.84 0.14
C ASP A 173 -21.57 -10.20 -0.55
N GLN A 174 -20.30 -10.62 -0.71
CA GLN A 174 -19.94 -11.95 -1.21
C GLN A 174 -20.43 -13.10 -0.31
N ARG A 175 -20.63 -12.87 0.99
CA ARG A 175 -21.16 -13.89 1.92
C ARG A 175 -22.68 -13.85 2.04
N SER A 176 -23.30 -12.75 1.63
CA SER A 176 -24.76 -12.59 1.62
C SER A 176 -25.39 -13.17 0.35
N LEU A 177 -24.59 -13.50 -0.67
CA LEU A 177 -25.06 -14.23 -1.84
C LEU A 177 -25.41 -15.67 -1.44
N PRO A 178 -26.61 -16.17 -1.75
CA PRO A 178 -26.96 -17.57 -1.52
C PRO A 178 -26.06 -18.46 -2.40
N ASP A 179 -25.65 -19.63 -1.86
CA ASP A 179 -25.03 -20.68 -2.67
C ASP A 179 -25.99 -21.03 -3.81
N ILE A 180 -25.65 -20.61 -5.03
CA ILE A 180 -26.30 -21.09 -6.23
C ILE A 180 -25.75 -22.50 -6.41
N GLY A 181 -26.57 -23.48 -6.02
CA GLY A 181 -26.28 -24.91 -6.15
C GLY A 181 -26.08 -25.38 -7.58
#